data_AF-A0A439CZB0-F1
#
_entry.id   AF-A0A439CZB0-F1
#
_cell.length_a   1.000
_cell.length_b   1.000
_cell.length_c   1.000
_cell.angle_alpha   90.00
_cell.angle_beta   90.00
_cell.angle_gamma   90.00
#
_symmetry.space_group_name_H-M   'P 1'
#
loop_
_entity.id
_entity.type
_entity.pdbx_description
1 polymer ?
#
loop_
_entity_poly.entity_id
_entity_poly.type
_entity_poly.pdbx_seq_one_letter_code
_entity_poly.pdbx_strand_id
1 'polypeptide(L)'
;MSLENMPQVNRTISPLVGGVTGIISFNSSSVLNLAIIGSIRTIRDYVEGNSLSPRIQDALQVQQLADGTIQLSRTWLDNVTESFLTFQPINDELTTVRGGKAYFDKGAYLFNAWHTYPELEQLSASDTLNPESQYLVTEHPDETASLSFFSYTSKIVAGGWRFLTYFGRDSLISLLLLQPVLSEGGGGAVEAILSAAIERINAADGSVCHEEVIGDYATYLNEQEGIPGTNAQCDYRMVDTDFFLPIAMNEYFVKSNTGRDRRDAFLARNASVVQLNRGLTYADLALTTLEKIMRTTAAFEQSPAVANLIRLKDGQSSGQWRDSNTGLGGGRVPYDVNTALVPAALQAIASLAAEGLFPTHAQWPRAASKRAKFWEENALPFFEVDILAEDARNLVNRYVAESNFPGNVNTTELTSPVRFYGVALEANGHPIVRVMNTDDCFRLYLLNPTNQTQLSAFLSQTANNILRPFPLGLSTPVGLLVANPAYAQGSVNIGDFTSRSYHGLVVWSWQLSMTAAGLERQLGRCDHSGNKPDFCSDTKLRGPIIEAYNTLWDLIEQNRDHLSSEVWSWVYRDGRYVYTPLGALPSPAGHTPTGTYLEANNMASLTQ
;
A
#
# COMPACT_ATOMS: atom_id res chain seq x y z
N MET A 1 -12.69 -33.45 1.77
CA MET A 1 -11.69 -33.13 0.76
C MET A 1 -10.39 -32.80 1.47
N SER A 2 -9.27 -33.34 1.03
CA SER A 2 -7.93 -32.91 1.44
C SER A 2 -7.12 -32.54 0.18
N LEU A 3 -6.20 -31.59 0.34
CA LEU A 3 -5.32 -31.11 -0.71
C LEU A 3 -3.88 -31.22 -0.18
N GLU A 4 -3.02 -31.88 -0.94
CA GLU A 4 -1.61 -32.04 -0.63
C GLU A 4 -0.78 -31.52 -1.80
N ASN A 5 0.08 -30.53 -1.54
CA ASN A 5 1.02 -30.02 -2.53
C ASN A 5 2.20 -31.00 -2.67
N MET A 6 2.71 -31.16 -3.89
CA MET A 6 3.95 -31.88 -4.16
C MET A 6 5.06 -30.89 -4.54
N PRO A 7 5.70 -30.21 -3.57
CA PRO A 7 6.61 -29.10 -3.84
C PRO A 7 7.87 -29.48 -4.64
N GLN A 8 8.23 -30.77 -4.72
CA GLN A 8 9.36 -31.25 -5.54
C GLN A 8 8.95 -31.68 -6.96
N VAL A 9 7.68 -31.52 -7.33
CA VAL A 9 7.13 -31.86 -8.65
C VAL A 9 6.59 -30.60 -9.32
N ASN A 10 7.36 -29.51 -9.30
CA ASN A 10 7.12 -28.40 -10.23
C ASN A 10 7.44 -28.92 -11.64
N ARG A 11 6.40 -29.27 -12.40
CA ARG A 11 6.61 -29.69 -13.79
C ARG A 11 6.78 -28.46 -14.67
N THR A 12 8.02 -28.21 -15.09
CA THR A 12 8.30 -27.58 -16.38
C THR A 12 7.97 -28.60 -17.48
N ILE A 13 6.73 -28.60 -17.97
CA ILE A 13 6.35 -29.43 -19.11
C ILE A 13 6.70 -28.66 -20.38
N SER A 14 7.88 -28.85 -20.99
CA SER A 14 8.21 -28.19 -22.26
C SER A 14 7.07 -28.29 -23.29
N PRO A 15 6.56 -27.19 -23.87
CA PRO A 15 7.11 -25.82 -23.84
C PRO A 15 6.54 -24.89 -22.75
N LEU A 16 5.77 -25.39 -21.79
CA LEU A 16 5.01 -24.68 -20.76
C LEU A 16 5.87 -24.07 -19.65
N VAL A 17 5.42 -22.89 -19.22
CA VAL A 17 6.07 -21.95 -18.29
C VAL A 17 5.27 -21.99 -16.98
N GLY A 18 5.69 -22.89 -16.08
CA GLY A 18 5.25 -23.08 -14.70
C GLY A 18 3.76 -23.39 -14.39
N GLY A 19 3.57 -23.98 -13.21
CA GLY A 19 2.29 -24.53 -12.76
C GLY A 19 2.43 -25.26 -11.42
N VAL A 20 1.30 -25.61 -10.83
CA VAL A 20 1.24 -26.33 -9.55
C VAL A 20 0.70 -27.75 -9.73
N THR A 21 1.32 -28.70 -9.03
CA THR A 21 0.93 -30.11 -9.04
C THR A 21 0.70 -30.58 -7.61
N GLY A 22 -0.31 -31.41 -7.41
CA GLY A 22 -0.54 -32.02 -6.10
C GLY A 22 -1.58 -33.12 -6.16
N ILE A 23 -1.98 -33.61 -5.00
CA ILE A 23 -3.06 -34.58 -4.86
C ILE A 23 -4.26 -33.91 -4.21
N ILE A 24 -5.41 -34.08 -4.84
CA ILE A 24 -6.71 -33.80 -4.24
C ILE A 24 -7.40 -35.13 -3.93
N SER A 25 -7.90 -35.28 -2.70
CA SER A 25 -8.60 -36.49 -2.27
C SER A 25 -10.03 -36.20 -1.85
N PHE A 26 -10.97 -36.97 -2.39
CA PHE A 26 -12.38 -36.93 -2.03
C PHE A 26 -12.74 -38.13 -1.17
N ASN A 27 -13.37 -37.88 -0.02
CA ASN A 27 -13.86 -38.91 0.90
C ASN A 27 -15.22 -39.50 0.50
N SER A 28 -15.88 -38.89 -0.48
CA SER A 28 -17.12 -39.32 -1.13
C SER A 28 -17.09 -38.92 -2.60
N SER A 29 -17.92 -39.54 -3.44
CA SER A 29 -18.12 -39.06 -4.81
C SER A 29 -18.53 -37.58 -4.79
N SER A 30 -17.99 -36.80 -5.72
CA SER A 30 -18.03 -35.34 -5.73
C SER A 30 -18.30 -34.81 -7.13
N VAL A 31 -18.90 -33.62 -7.22
CA VAL A 31 -19.22 -32.94 -8.48
C VAL A 31 -18.61 -31.55 -8.47
N LEU A 32 -17.86 -31.21 -9.52
CA LEU A 32 -17.37 -29.86 -9.74
C LEU A 32 -18.50 -29.02 -10.35
N ASN A 33 -19.25 -28.32 -9.48
CA ASN A 33 -20.41 -27.53 -9.89
C ASN A 33 -20.06 -26.21 -10.57
N LEU A 34 -18.97 -25.59 -10.14
CA LEU A 34 -18.44 -24.34 -10.67
C LEU A 34 -16.92 -24.43 -10.65
N ALA A 35 -16.31 -24.05 -11.77
CA ALA A 35 -14.87 -23.86 -11.87
C ALA A 35 -14.63 -22.49 -12.50
N ILE A 36 -13.74 -21.71 -11.91
CA ILE A 36 -13.37 -20.38 -12.38
C ILE A 36 -11.89 -20.46 -12.74
N ILE A 37 -11.58 -20.29 -14.03
CA ILE A 37 -10.21 -20.28 -14.55
C ILE A 37 -9.99 -18.95 -15.27
N GLY A 38 -9.26 -18.05 -14.64
CA GLY A 38 -8.96 -16.72 -15.17
C GLY A 38 -7.96 -16.00 -14.28
N SER A 39 -7.75 -14.72 -14.56
CA SER A 39 -6.90 -13.87 -13.70
C SER A 39 -7.45 -13.81 -12.27
N ILE A 40 -6.61 -13.41 -11.33
CA ILE A 40 -7.02 -13.21 -9.94
C ILE A 40 -8.16 -12.19 -9.80
N ARG A 41 -8.23 -11.18 -10.67
CA ARG A 41 -9.35 -10.22 -10.72
C ARG A 41 -10.68 -10.90 -11.02
N THR A 42 -10.70 -11.87 -11.92
CA THR A 42 -11.91 -12.65 -12.24
C THR A 42 -12.39 -13.43 -11.02
N ILE A 43 -11.46 -14.08 -10.32
CA ILE A 43 -11.77 -14.85 -9.10
C ILE A 43 -12.29 -13.91 -8.01
N ARG A 44 -11.66 -12.75 -7.85
CA ARG A 44 -12.04 -11.74 -6.86
C ARG A 44 -13.43 -11.16 -7.11
N ASP A 45 -13.76 -10.81 -8.35
CA ASP A 45 -15.09 -10.28 -8.72
C ASP A 45 -16.21 -11.26 -8.35
N TYR A 46 -15.94 -12.58 -8.43
CA TYR A 46 -16.86 -13.59 -7.95
C TYR A 46 -16.91 -13.69 -6.42
N VAL A 47 -15.76 -13.80 -5.76
CA VAL A 47 -15.69 -13.99 -4.30
C VAL A 47 -16.26 -12.78 -3.54
N GLU A 48 -16.05 -11.57 -4.05
CA GLU A 48 -16.47 -10.32 -3.40
C GLU A 48 -17.81 -9.78 -3.91
N GLY A 49 -18.04 -9.89 -5.22
CA GLY A 49 -19.20 -9.31 -5.89
C GLY A 49 -20.28 -10.31 -6.28
N ASN A 50 -20.02 -11.62 -6.13
CA ASN A 50 -20.85 -12.69 -6.68
C ASN A 50 -21.15 -12.49 -8.18
N SER A 51 -20.18 -11.93 -8.91
CA SER A 51 -20.28 -11.60 -10.34
C SER A 51 -19.28 -12.41 -11.15
N LEU A 52 -19.75 -13.06 -12.22
CA LEU A 52 -18.90 -13.72 -13.21
C LEU A 52 -19.33 -13.26 -14.60
N SER A 53 -18.36 -12.77 -15.37
CA SER A 53 -18.60 -12.38 -16.76
C SER A 53 -18.83 -13.64 -17.61
N PRO A 54 -19.97 -13.76 -18.31
CA PRO A 54 -20.21 -14.87 -19.24
C PRO A 54 -19.13 -14.95 -20.32
N ARG A 55 -18.57 -13.81 -20.72
CA ARG A 55 -17.48 -13.73 -21.69
C ARG A 55 -16.24 -14.54 -21.28
N ILE A 56 -15.96 -14.62 -19.98
CA ILE A 56 -14.84 -15.39 -19.42
C ILE A 56 -15.32 -16.79 -19.05
N GLN A 57 -16.44 -16.89 -18.32
CA GLN A 57 -16.91 -18.14 -17.73
C GLN A 57 -17.37 -19.16 -18.78
N ASP A 58 -18.07 -18.73 -19.84
CA ASP A 58 -18.63 -19.64 -20.86
C ASP A 58 -17.55 -20.16 -21.83
N ALA A 59 -16.35 -19.58 -21.80
CA ALA A 59 -15.21 -20.03 -22.59
C ALA A 59 -14.52 -21.28 -22.00
N LEU A 60 -14.87 -21.66 -20.76
CA LEU A 60 -14.31 -22.83 -20.09
C LEU A 60 -14.80 -24.13 -20.74
N GLN A 61 -13.86 -24.94 -21.21
CA GLN A 61 -14.11 -26.28 -21.72
C GLN A 61 -13.85 -27.32 -20.63
N VAL A 62 -14.74 -28.30 -20.51
CA VAL A 62 -14.59 -29.43 -19.58
C VAL A 62 -14.71 -30.72 -20.38
N GLN A 63 -13.65 -31.53 -20.37
CA GLN A 63 -13.60 -32.77 -21.14
C GLN A 63 -12.99 -33.92 -20.34
N GLN A 64 -13.33 -35.14 -20.74
CA GLN A 64 -12.73 -36.37 -20.23
C GLN A 64 -11.78 -36.93 -21.31
N LEU A 65 -10.54 -37.19 -20.93
CA LEU A 65 -9.53 -37.79 -21.78
C LEU A 65 -9.64 -39.33 -21.77
N ALA A 66 -8.98 -39.98 -22.72
CA ALA A 66 -9.08 -41.44 -22.92
C ALA A 66 -8.58 -42.28 -21.72
N ASP A 67 -7.70 -41.71 -20.90
CA ASP A 67 -7.14 -42.32 -19.69
C ASP A 67 -7.99 -42.05 -18.43
N GLY A 68 -9.16 -41.42 -18.57
CA GLY A 68 -10.00 -41.04 -17.44
C GLY A 68 -9.58 -39.72 -16.77
N THR A 69 -8.59 -39.00 -17.29
CA THR A 69 -8.26 -37.66 -16.80
C THR A 69 -9.38 -36.68 -17.14
N ILE A 70 -9.81 -35.89 -16.15
CA ILE A 70 -10.66 -34.72 -16.40
C ILE A 70 -9.74 -33.55 -16.73
N GLN A 71 -10.01 -32.86 -17.83
CA GLN A 71 -9.32 -31.64 -18.22
C GLN A 71 -10.31 -30.49 -18.32
N LEU A 72 -9.98 -29.41 -17.61
CA LEU A 72 -10.57 -28.10 -17.77
C LEU A 72 -9.56 -27.24 -18.53
N SER A 73 -9.99 -26.56 -19.57
CA SER A 73 -9.11 -25.69 -20.35
C SER A 73 -9.83 -24.47 -20.87
N ARG A 74 -9.09 -23.38 -21.04
CA ARG A 74 -9.62 -22.14 -21.62
C ARG A 74 -8.51 -21.37 -22.33
N THR A 75 -8.81 -20.90 -23.53
CA THR A 75 -8.04 -19.85 -24.20
C THR A 75 -8.47 -18.49 -23.67
N TRP A 76 -7.51 -17.66 -23.29
CA TRP A 76 -7.73 -16.29 -22.81
C TRP A 76 -8.28 -15.41 -23.93
N LEU A 77 -8.77 -14.23 -23.56
CA LEU A 77 -9.35 -13.29 -24.52
C LEU A 77 -8.31 -12.71 -25.51
N ASP A 78 -7.01 -12.91 -25.24
CA ASP A 78 -5.93 -12.61 -26.17
C ASP A 78 -5.82 -13.60 -27.36
N ASN A 79 -6.60 -14.68 -27.34
CA ASN A 79 -6.62 -15.78 -28.32
C ASN A 79 -5.30 -16.55 -28.46
N VAL A 80 -4.35 -16.39 -27.53
CA VAL A 80 -3.02 -17.03 -27.59
C VAL A 80 -2.70 -17.75 -26.29
N THR A 81 -2.99 -17.11 -25.16
CA THR A 81 -2.70 -17.68 -23.85
C THR A 81 -3.74 -18.73 -23.50
N GLU A 82 -3.31 -19.83 -22.91
CA GLU A 82 -4.15 -20.94 -22.49
C GLU A 82 -3.94 -21.20 -21.00
N SER A 83 -4.99 -21.64 -20.33
CA SER A 83 -4.94 -22.16 -18.97
C SER A 83 -5.56 -23.54 -18.91
N PHE A 84 -4.98 -24.40 -18.08
CA PHE A 84 -5.37 -25.78 -17.93
C PHE A 84 -5.44 -26.16 -16.45
N LEU A 85 -6.38 -27.02 -16.13
CA LEU A 85 -6.50 -27.72 -14.86
C LEU A 85 -6.89 -29.16 -15.15
N THR A 86 -6.06 -30.12 -14.75
CA THR A 86 -6.34 -31.54 -14.92
C THR A 86 -6.52 -32.25 -13.59
N PHE A 87 -7.26 -33.35 -13.62
CA PHE A 87 -7.44 -34.28 -12.51
C PHE A 87 -7.33 -35.70 -13.06
N GLN A 88 -6.18 -36.32 -12.83
CA GLN A 88 -5.88 -37.69 -13.24
C GLN A 88 -6.16 -38.66 -12.08
N PRO A 89 -6.97 -39.72 -12.26
CA PRO A 89 -7.12 -40.78 -11.27
C PRO A 89 -5.77 -41.40 -10.91
N ILE A 90 -5.52 -41.65 -9.63
CA ILE A 90 -4.26 -42.28 -9.19
C ILE A 90 -4.35 -43.81 -9.25
N ASN A 91 -5.54 -44.36 -9.00
CA ASN A 91 -5.84 -45.78 -9.05
C ASN A 91 -6.97 -46.03 -10.06
N ASP A 92 -7.93 -46.88 -9.69
CA ASP A 92 -9.09 -47.24 -10.51
C ASP A 92 -10.30 -46.30 -10.28
N GLU A 93 -10.09 -45.10 -9.72
CA GLU A 93 -11.18 -44.14 -9.53
C GLU A 93 -11.79 -43.73 -10.87
N LEU A 94 -13.11 -43.79 -10.98
CA LEU A 94 -13.78 -43.33 -12.19
C LEU A 94 -14.01 -41.82 -12.12
N THR A 95 -13.87 -41.19 -13.27
CA THR A 95 -14.34 -39.84 -13.53
C THR A 95 -15.32 -39.87 -14.68
N THR A 96 -16.21 -38.89 -14.77
CA THR A 96 -17.05 -38.69 -15.97
C THR A 96 -17.35 -37.21 -16.17
N VAL A 97 -17.53 -36.78 -17.42
CA VAL A 97 -18.13 -35.48 -17.73
C VAL A 97 -19.58 -35.67 -18.16
N ARG A 98 -20.53 -34.99 -17.50
CA ARG A 98 -21.96 -35.01 -17.86
C ARG A 98 -22.55 -33.62 -17.74
N GLY A 99 -23.18 -33.14 -18.81
CA GLY A 99 -23.78 -31.80 -18.85
C GLY A 99 -22.78 -30.68 -18.53
N GLY A 100 -21.54 -30.80 -19.03
CA GLY A 100 -20.46 -29.83 -18.78
C GLY A 100 -19.84 -29.88 -17.37
N LYS A 101 -20.29 -30.79 -16.50
CA LYS A 101 -19.78 -30.94 -15.14
C LYS A 101 -18.90 -32.17 -15.01
N ALA A 102 -17.82 -32.05 -14.24
CA ALA A 102 -16.95 -33.16 -13.89
C ALA A 102 -17.47 -33.87 -12.62
N TYR A 103 -17.53 -35.19 -12.69
CA TYR A 103 -17.92 -36.09 -11.61
C TYR A 103 -16.73 -36.94 -11.25
N PHE A 104 -16.46 -37.04 -9.96
CA PHE A 104 -15.36 -37.79 -9.36
C PHE A 104 -15.93 -38.84 -8.44
N ASP A 105 -15.43 -40.06 -8.51
CA ASP A 105 -15.61 -41.03 -7.45
C ASP A 105 -14.84 -40.63 -6.18
N LYS A 106 -15.12 -41.36 -5.10
CA LYS A 106 -14.28 -41.30 -3.90
C LYS A 106 -12.89 -41.81 -4.26
N GLY A 107 -11.86 -41.04 -3.91
CA GLY A 107 -10.47 -41.44 -4.02
C GLY A 107 -9.56 -40.26 -4.26
N ALA A 108 -8.36 -40.53 -4.79
CA ALA A 108 -7.31 -39.54 -4.95
C ALA A 108 -7.03 -39.24 -6.42
N TYR A 109 -6.79 -37.96 -6.71
CA TYR A 109 -6.55 -37.46 -8.06
C TYR A 109 -5.29 -36.62 -8.05
N LEU A 110 -4.37 -36.92 -8.96
CA LEU A 110 -3.25 -36.04 -9.27
C LEU A 110 -3.80 -34.85 -10.06
N PHE A 111 -3.76 -33.66 -9.46
CA PHE A 111 -4.13 -32.44 -10.16
C PHE A 111 -2.89 -31.71 -10.68
N ASN A 112 -3.04 -31.05 -11.82
CA ASN A 112 -2.04 -30.14 -12.38
C ASN A 112 -2.76 -28.88 -12.85
N ALA A 113 -2.26 -27.70 -12.49
CA ALA A 113 -2.78 -26.42 -12.97
C ALA A 113 -1.63 -25.60 -13.57
N TRP A 114 -1.80 -25.08 -14.79
CA TRP A 114 -0.75 -24.33 -15.48
C TRP A 114 -1.34 -23.38 -16.54
N HIS A 115 -0.53 -22.40 -16.97
CA HIS A 115 -0.87 -21.49 -18.04
C HIS A 115 0.31 -21.22 -18.97
N THR A 116 0.05 -20.68 -20.17
CA THR A 116 1.11 -20.25 -21.11
C THR A 116 1.47 -18.78 -21.00
N TYR A 117 0.93 -18.05 -20.02
CA TYR A 117 1.28 -16.64 -19.80
C TYR A 117 2.74 -16.52 -19.34
N PRO A 118 3.54 -15.58 -19.89
CA PRO A 118 4.95 -15.43 -19.52
C PRO A 118 5.14 -15.23 -18.01
N GLU A 119 6.05 -15.98 -17.42
CA GLU A 119 6.43 -15.83 -16.02
C GLU A 119 7.41 -14.67 -15.83
N LEU A 120 7.33 -14.07 -14.64
CA LEU A 120 8.30 -13.09 -14.19
C LEU A 120 9.52 -13.82 -13.63
N GLU A 121 10.71 -13.25 -13.85
CA GLU A 121 11.93 -13.73 -13.23
C GLU A 121 11.98 -13.24 -11.77
N GLN A 122 11.85 -14.18 -10.84
CA GLN A 122 11.84 -13.92 -9.40
C GLN A 122 13.25 -13.65 -8.88
N LEU A 123 13.38 -12.70 -7.95
CA LEU A 123 14.60 -12.50 -7.16
C LEU A 123 14.61 -13.48 -5.99
N SER A 124 15.71 -14.20 -5.79
CA SER A 124 15.88 -15.04 -4.59
C SER A 124 15.99 -14.18 -3.32
N ALA A 125 15.85 -14.78 -2.14
CA ALA A 125 16.06 -14.06 -0.87
C ALA A 125 17.42 -13.36 -0.80
N SER A 126 18.48 -14.03 -1.27
CA SER A 126 19.83 -13.44 -1.34
C SER A 126 19.94 -12.33 -2.38
N ASP A 127 19.28 -12.46 -3.54
CA ASP A 127 19.31 -11.41 -4.60
C ASP A 127 18.46 -10.20 -4.23
N THR A 128 17.48 -10.37 -3.33
CA THR A 128 16.59 -9.29 -2.88
C THR A 128 17.24 -8.43 -1.81
N LEU A 129 18.20 -8.98 -1.05
CA LEU A 129 18.88 -8.30 0.05
C LEU A 129 20.25 -7.76 -0.37
N ASN A 130 20.68 -6.65 0.23
CA ASN A 130 22.05 -6.17 0.06
C ASN A 130 23.07 -7.10 0.77
N PRO A 131 24.38 -7.00 0.43
CA PRO A 131 25.41 -7.85 1.02
C PRO A 131 25.49 -7.77 2.56
N GLU A 132 25.20 -6.60 3.14
CA GLU A 132 25.27 -6.35 4.58
C GLU A 132 24.12 -7.01 5.35
N SER A 133 22.99 -7.29 4.67
CA SER A 133 21.76 -7.80 5.29
C SER A 133 21.53 -9.30 5.05
N GLN A 134 22.52 -10.02 4.50
CA GLN A 134 22.39 -11.46 4.19
C GLN A 134 22.14 -12.33 5.43
N TYR A 135 22.52 -11.86 6.63
CA TYR A 135 22.26 -12.57 7.88
C TYR A 135 20.76 -12.78 8.15
N LEU A 136 19.90 -11.89 7.64
CA LEU A 136 18.44 -11.96 7.78
C LEU A 136 17.85 -13.22 7.14
N VAL A 137 18.50 -13.81 6.13
CA VAL A 137 18.04 -15.08 5.53
C VAL A 137 18.06 -16.22 6.56
N THR A 138 18.97 -16.14 7.53
CA THR A 138 19.08 -17.14 8.60
C THR A 138 18.25 -16.77 9.83
N GLU A 139 18.22 -15.49 10.21
CA GLU A 139 17.48 -15.05 11.41
C GLU A 139 15.97 -14.92 11.18
N HIS A 140 15.57 -14.56 9.96
CA HIS A 140 14.19 -14.28 9.54
C HIS A 140 13.85 -14.99 8.22
N PRO A 141 13.91 -16.34 8.17
CA PRO A 141 13.75 -17.10 6.94
C PRO A 141 12.36 -16.95 6.31
N ASP A 142 11.30 -16.83 7.11
CA ASP A 142 9.93 -16.71 6.62
C ASP A 142 9.67 -15.33 6.03
N GLU A 143 10.16 -14.27 6.68
CA GLU A 143 10.04 -12.89 6.20
C GLU A 143 10.85 -12.65 4.93
N THR A 144 12.08 -13.19 4.86
CA THR A 144 12.93 -13.06 3.66
C THR A 144 12.43 -13.91 2.50
N ALA A 145 11.85 -15.09 2.77
CA ALA A 145 11.14 -15.87 1.74
C ALA A 145 9.90 -15.12 1.23
N SER A 146 9.15 -14.46 2.11
CA SER A 146 7.99 -13.65 1.73
C SER A 146 8.40 -12.42 0.90
N LEU A 147 9.46 -11.73 1.28
CA LEU A 147 10.06 -10.64 0.50
C LEU A 147 10.40 -11.10 -0.93
N SER A 148 11.12 -12.23 -1.03
CA SER A 148 11.51 -12.83 -2.30
C SER A 148 10.28 -13.26 -3.13
N PHE A 149 9.22 -13.79 -2.51
CA PHE A 149 7.98 -14.16 -3.19
C PHE A 149 7.33 -12.97 -3.93
N PHE A 150 7.47 -11.77 -3.38
CA PHE A 150 6.93 -10.55 -3.98
C PHE A 150 7.91 -9.81 -4.89
N SER A 151 9.16 -10.24 -4.98
CA SER A 151 10.24 -9.51 -5.65
C SER A 151 10.65 -10.17 -6.95
N TYR A 152 10.57 -9.41 -8.05
CA TYR A 152 10.95 -9.85 -9.39
C TYR A 152 11.90 -8.84 -10.01
N THR A 153 12.71 -9.28 -10.97
CA THR A 153 13.72 -8.43 -11.64
C THR A 153 13.12 -7.21 -12.36
N SER A 154 11.81 -7.25 -12.67
CA SER A 154 11.09 -6.21 -13.40
C SER A 154 10.13 -5.37 -12.54
N LYS A 155 9.73 -5.84 -11.36
CA LYS A 155 8.79 -5.17 -10.45
C LYS A 155 8.70 -5.89 -9.10
N ILE A 156 8.21 -5.18 -8.10
CA ILE A 156 7.69 -5.77 -6.86
C ILE A 156 6.16 -5.74 -6.90
N VAL A 157 5.52 -6.76 -6.36
CA VAL A 157 4.05 -6.88 -6.31
C VAL A 157 3.55 -6.93 -4.86
N ALA A 158 2.25 -6.74 -4.65
CA ALA A 158 1.63 -6.76 -3.33
C ALA A 158 0.26 -7.47 -3.34
N GLY A 159 -0.27 -7.66 -2.14
CA GLY A 159 -1.59 -8.20 -1.83
C GLY A 159 -1.73 -9.74 -1.91
N GLY A 160 -0.65 -10.48 -1.67
CA GLY A 160 -0.67 -11.95 -1.51
C GLY A 160 -1.38 -12.68 -2.63
N TRP A 161 -1.99 -13.84 -2.37
CA TRP A 161 -2.76 -14.56 -3.40
C TRP A 161 -4.02 -13.81 -3.87
N ARG A 162 -4.52 -12.82 -3.11
CA ARG A 162 -5.77 -12.10 -3.41
C ARG A 162 -5.63 -11.04 -4.50
N PHE A 163 -4.47 -10.39 -4.59
CA PHE A 163 -4.19 -9.37 -5.60
C PHE A 163 -3.00 -9.73 -6.47
N LEU A 164 -1.87 -10.15 -5.86
CA LEU A 164 -0.60 -10.49 -6.50
C LEU A 164 -0.26 -9.60 -7.72
N THR A 165 -0.38 -8.29 -7.56
CA THR A 165 -0.22 -7.33 -8.66
C THR A 165 0.68 -6.17 -8.27
N TYR A 166 1.17 -5.44 -9.26
CA TYR A 166 1.92 -4.23 -9.01
C TYR A 166 1.00 -3.15 -8.44
N PHE A 167 1.41 -2.62 -7.29
CA PHE A 167 0.91 -1.37 -6.74
C PHE A 167 2.07 -0.37 -6.65
N GLY A 168 2.00 0.72 -7.40
CA GLY A 168 3.11 1.67 -7.51
C GLY A 168 3.38 2.42 -6.22
N ARG A 169 2.34 2.90 -5.56
CA ARG A 169 2.44 3.56 -4.27
C ARG A 169 3.10 2.64 -3.23
N ASP A 170 2.57 1.43 -3.10
CA ASP A 170 3.02 0.44 -2.12
C ASP A 170 4.46 0.01 -2.38
N SER A 171 4.85 -0.15 -3.65
CA SER A 171 6.23 -0.44 -4.04
C SER A 171 7.17 0.72 -3.69
N LEU A 172 6.76 1.97 -3.92
CA LEU A 172 7.56 3.15 -3.59
C LEU A 172 7.67 3.37 -2.07
N ILE A 173 6.59 3.14 -1.31
CA ILE A 173 6.64 3.15 0.16
C ILE A 173 7.57 2.05 0.67
N SER A 174 7.49 0.84 0.10
CA SER A 174 8.35 -0.29 0.45
C SER A 174 9.81 0.02 0.17
N LEU A 175 10.14 0.63 -0.98
CA LEU A 175 11.49 1.13 -1.24
C LEU A 175 11.93 2.07 -0.13
N LEU A 176 11.12 3.09 0.19
CA LEU A 176 11.50 4.07 1.18
C LEU A 176 11.79 3.42 2.54
N LEU A 177 10.93 2.52 3.02
CA LEU A 177 11.08 1.90 4.34
C LEU A 177 12.18 0.81 4.37
N LEU A 178 12.36 0.07 3.27
CA LEU A 178 13.22 -1.13 3.24
C LEU A 178 14.55 -0.92 2.53
N GLN A 179 14.82 0.25 1.95
CA GLN A 179 16.09 0.54 1.29
C GLN A 179 17.34 0.10 2.10
N PRO A 180 17.39 0.24 3.44
CA PRO A 180 18.55 -0.21 4.22
C PRO A 180 18.89 -1.70 4.08
N VAL A 181 17.93 -2.55 3.69
CA VAL A 181 18.13 -4.00 3.52
C VAL A 181 17.97 -4.48 2.08
N LEU A 182 17.29 -3.73 1.22
CA LEU A 182 17.09 -4.09 -0.18
C LEU A 182 18.39 -4.05 -0.99
N SER A 183 18.51 -4.94 -1.97
CA SER A 183 19.60 -4.93 -2.94
C SER A 183 19.50 -3.71 -3.87
N GLU A 184 20.64 -3.06 -4.07
CA GLU A 184 20.80 -1.93 -4.98
C GLU A 184 21.59 -2.34 -6.24
N GLY A 185 21.54 -1.51 -7.29
CA GLY A 185 22.29 -1.73 -8.52
C GLY A 185 21.49 -2.45 -9.61
N GLY A 186 22.17 -2.73 -10.73
CA GLY A 186 21.56 -3.39 -11.89
C GLY A 186 21.03 -4.78 -11.54
N GLY A 187 19.72 -4.99 -11.71
CA GLY A 187 19.05 -6.24 -11.33
C GLY A 187 18.66 -6.33 -9.85
N GLY A 188 19.01 -5.34 -9.02
CA GLY A 188 18.61 -5.27 -7.63
C GLY A 188 17.16 -4.82 -7.44
N ALA A 189 16.61 -5.10 -6.25
CA ALA A 189 15.22 -4.82 -5.90
C ALA A 189 14.88 -3.32 -6.01
N VAL A 190 15.81 -2.42 -5.62
CA VAL A 190 15.59 -0.96 -5.72
C VAL A 190 15.39 -0.51 -7.16
N GLU A 191 16.21 -0.99 -8.11
CA GLU A 191 16.04 -0.66 -9.52
C GLU A 191 14.79 -1.28 -10.12
N ALA A 192 14.38 -2.48 -9.68
CA ALA A 192 13.14 -3.12 -10.12
C ALA A 192 11.89 -2.32 -9.72
N ILE A 193 11.86 -1.77 -8.50
CA ILE A 193 10.78 -0.88 -8.04
C ILE A 193 10.72 0.39 -8.89
N LEU A 194 11.86 1.08 -9.05
CA LEU A 194 11.91 2.34 -9.79
C LEU A 194 11.58 2.13 -11.27
N SER A 195 12.08 1.06 -11.90
CA SER A 195 11.75 0.76 -13.29
C SER A 195 10.27 0.49 -13.46
N ALA A 196 9.67 -0.29 -12.55
CA ALA A 196 8.25 -0.61 -12.63
C ALA A 196 7.36 0.62 -12.56
N ALA A 197 7.71 1.58 -11.68
CA ALA A 197 7.01 2.86 -11.56
C ALA A 197 7.17 3.75 -12.79
N ILE A 198 8.39 3.89 -13.31
CA ILE A 198 8.67 4.76 -14.44
C ILE A 198 8.06 4.21 -15.74
N GLU A 199 8.20 2.91 -16.00
CA GLU A 199 7.65 2.21 -17.17
C GLU A 199 6.13 2.42 -17.33
N ARG A 200 5.43 2.62 -16.20
CA ARG A 200 3.97 2.75 -16.11
C ARG A 200 3.52 4.20 -15.88
N ILE A 201 4.35 5.19 -16.17
CA ILE A 201 3.91 6.59 -16.21
C ILE A 201 3.00 6.78 -17.43
N ASN A 202 1.90 7.52 -17.26
CA ASN A 202 1.13 8.03 -18.38
C ASN A 202 1.91 9.18 -19.04
N ALA A 203 2.55 8.91 -20.18
CA ALA A 203 3.35 9.90 -20.91
C ALA A 203 2.56 11.15 -21.35
N ALA A 204 1.22 11.10 -21.40
CA ALA A 204 0.41 12.23 -21.82
C ALA A 204 0.30 13.32 -20.73
N ASP A 205 0.31 12.93 -19.45
CA ASP A 205 0.07 13.89 -18.35
C ASP A 205 1.07 13.79 -17.18
N GLY A 206 1.88 12.74 -17.11
CA GLY A 206 2.83 12.48 -16.03
C GLY A 206 2.23 11.81 -14.80
N SER A 207 1.03 11.20 -14.88
CA SER A 207 0.47 10.41 -13.78
C SER A 207 1.23 9.09 -13.62
N VAL A 208 1.56 8.73 -12.39
CA VAL A 208 2.21 7.46 -12.05
C VAL A 208 1.14 6.42 -11.74
N CYS A 209 1.28 5.22 -12.32
CA CYS A 209 0.33 4.13 -12.14
C CYS A 209 0.25 3.68 -10.69
N HIS A 210 -0.96 3.73 -10.12
CA HIS A 210 -1.25 3.21 -8.79
C HIS A 210 -1.33 1.69 -8.79
N GLU A 211 -2.07 1.10 -9.72
CA GLU A 211 -2.27 -0.34 -9.81
C GLU A 211 -2.30 -0.75 -11.28
N GLU A 212 -1.63 -1.85 -11.63
CA GLU A 212 -1.70 -2.38 -12.99
C GLU A 212 -2.81 -3.43 -13.15
N VAL A 213 -3.31 -3.52 -14.38
CA VAL A 213 -4.16 -4.61 -14.84
C VAL A 213 -3.49 -5.25 -16.04
N ILE A 214 -3.26 -6.57 -15.98
CA ILE A 214 -2.54 -7.33 -17.01
C ILE A 214 -3.31 -8.58 -17.46
N GLY A 215 -2.83 -9.19 -18.54
CA GLY A 215 -3.29 -10.48 -19.04
C GLY A 215 -4.76 -10.49 -19.47
N ASP A 216 -5.44 -11.58 -19.15
CA ASP A 216 -6.83 -11.84 -19.55
C ASP A 216 -7.81 -10.74 -19.16
N TYR A 217 -7.66 -10.19 -17.95
CA TYR A 217 -8.57 -9.16 -17.44
C TYR A 217 -8.30 -7.80 -18.08
N ALA A 218 -7.05 -7.49 -18.41
CA ALA A 218 -6.73 -6.28 -19.18
C ALA A 218 -7.41 -6.35 -20.56
N THR A 219 -7.37 -7.52 -21.19
CA THR A 219 -8.06 -7.74 -22.48
C THR A 219 -9.57 -7.58 -22.34
N TYR A 220 -10.15 -8.13 -21.27
CA TYR A 220 -11.58 -7.94 -20.97
C TYR A 220 -11.96 -6.47 -20.81
N LEU A 221 -11.21 -5.69 -20.03
CA LEU A 221 -11.48 -4.26 -19.83
C LEU A 221 -11.30 -3.46 -21.13
N ASN A 222 -10.24 -3.74 -21.89
CA ASN A 222 -10.02 -3.15 -23.21
C ASN A 222 -11.23 -3.39 -24.14
N GLU A 223 -11.77 -4.61 -24.20
CA GLU A 223 -12.98 -4.94 -24.96
C GLU A 223 -14.19 -4.11 -24.47
N GLN A 224 -14.40 -3.96 -23.16
CA GLN A 224 -15.52 -3.16 -22.60
C GLN A 224 -15.41 -1.67 -22.93
N GLU A 225 -14.19 -1.14 -22.98
CA GLU A 225 -13.90 0.27 -23.26
C GLU A 225 -13.78 0.56 -24.76
N GLY A 226 -13.91 -0.46 -25.62
CA GLY A 226 -13.72 -0.32 -27.06
C GLY A 226 -12.27 -0.04 -27.46
N ILE A 227 -11.31 -0.32 -26.57
CA ILE A 227 -9.88 -0.19 -26.83
C ILE A 227 -9.40 -1.50 -27.48
N PRO A 228 -8.86 -1.48 -28.71
CA PRO A 228 -8.38 -2.69 -29.33
C PRO A 228 -7.09 -3.20 -28.66
N GLY A 229 -7.03 -4.51 -28.42
CA GLY A 229 -5.81 -5.21 -28.01
C GLY A 229 -5.80 -5.70 -26.56
N THR A 230 -4.62 -6.18 -26.15
CA THR A 230 -4.40 -6.92 -24.90
C THR A 230 -3.43 -6.20 -23.96
N ASN A 231 -3.17 -4.91 -24.25
CA ASN A 231 -2.20 -4.10 -23.53
C ASN A 231 -2.59 -3.99 -22.06
N ALA A 232 -1.58 -3.96 -21.19
CA ALA A 232 -1.76 -3.64 -19.79
C ALA A 232 -2.43 -2.26 -19.62
N GLN A 233 -3.30 -2.16 -18.63
CA GLN A 233 -3.89 -0.91 -18.18
C GLN A 233 -3.33 -0.51 -16.82
N CYS A 234 -3.53 0.75 -16.46
CA CYS A 234 -3.10 1.31 -15.19
C CYS A 234 -4.19 2.19 -14.59
N ASP A 235 -4.43 2.03 -13.29
CA ASP A 235 -5.23 2.96 -12.51
C ASP A 235 -4.38 4.20 -12.18
N TYR A 236 -4.84 5.36 -12.63
CA TYR A 236 -4.21 6.65 -12.38
C TYR A 236 -5.04 7.55 -11.47
N ARG A 237 -6.07 7.04 -10.77
CA ARG A 237 -6.98 7.90 -9.98
C ARG A 237 -6.33 8.47 -8.72
N MET A 238 -5.32 7.80 -8.18
CA MET A 238 -4.63 8.21 -6.97
C MET A 238 -3.73 9.43 -7.25
N VAL A 239 -3.81 10.45 -6.40
CA VAL A 239 -3.07 11.70 -6.53
C VAL A 239 -1.74 11.69 -5.77
N ASP A 240 -1.52 10.72 -4.90
CA ASP A 240 -0.35 10.59 -4.03
C ASP A 240 0.83 9.86 -4.70
N THR A 241 0.56 8.84 -5.54
CA THR A 241 1.59 8.02 -6.22
C THR A 241 2.61 8.88 -6.97
N ASP A 242 2.15 9.95 -7.63
CA ASP A 242 3.00 10.89 -8.36
C ASP A 242 4.12 11.48 -7.48
N PHE A 243 3.78 11.83 -6.24
CA PHE A 243 4.68 12.52 -5.32
C PHE A 243 5.69 11.57 -4.66
N PHE A 244 5.37 10.28 -4.53
CA PHE A 244 6.33 9.29 -4.02
C PHE A 244 7.50 9.06 -4.97
N LEU A 245 7.27 9.13 -6.29
CA LEU A 245 8.30 8.85 -7.28
C LEU A 245 9.56 9.72 -7.15
N PRO A 246 9.50 11.07 -7.18
CA PRO A 246 10.69 11.89 -7.03
C PRO A 246 11.38 11.68 -5.68
N ILE A 247 10.64 11.38 -4.61
CA ILE A 247 11.20 11.09 -3.28
C ILE A 247 12.06 9.82 -3.35
N ALA A 248 11.51 8.73 -3.88
CA ALA A 248 12.24 7.47 -4.04
C ALA A 248 13.44 7.61 -4.98
N MET A 249 13.29 8.35 -6.08
CA MET A 249 14.38 8.69 -7.00
C MET A 249 15.50 9.45 -6.28
N ASN A 250 15.18 10.37 -5.38
CA ASN A 250 16.17 11.12 -4.60
C ASN A 250 16.90 10.22 -3.59
N GLU A 251 16.20 9.31 -2.91
CA GLU A 251 16.85 8.35 -2.01
C GLU A 251 17.88 7.48 -2.74
N TYR A 252 17.60 7.07 -3.98
CA TYR A 252 18.54 6.25 -4.75
C TYR A 252 19.57 7.09 -5.52
N PHE A 253 19.15 7.96 -6.44
CA PHE A 253 20.05 8.66 -7.37
C PHE A 253 20.83 9.84 -6.78
N VAL A 254 20.50 10.29 -5.57
CA VAL A 254 21.23 11.37 -4.88
C VAL A 254 21.90 10.84 -3.63
N LYS A 255 21.19 10.12 -2.76
CA LYS A 255 21.72 9.73 -1.45
C LYS A 255 22.54 8.43 -1.49
N SER A 256 22.16 7.42 -2.26
CA SER A 256 22.95 6.18 -2.41
C SER A 256 24.18 6.38 -3.29
N ASN A 257 25.32 5.81 -2.86
CA ASN A 257 26.54 5.75 -3.68
C ASN A 257 26.28 4.93 -4.96
N THR A 258 25.70 3.73 -4.81
CA THR A 258 25.37 2.83 -5.93
C THR A 258 24.41 3.50 -6.90
N GLY A 259 23.38 4.16 -6.39
CA GLY A 259 22.40 4.85 -7.21
C GLY A 259 23.00 6.00 -8.01
N ARG A 260 23.92 6.80 -7.43
CA ARG A 260 24.65 7.85 -8.16
C ARG A 260 25.44 7.28 -9.34
N ASP A 261 26.15 6.18 -9.15
CA ASP A 261 26.95 5.54 -10.21
C ASP A 261 26.07 4.92 -11.32
N ARG A 262 24.90 4.40 -10.94
CA ARG A 262 23.96 3.73 -11.85
C ARG A 262 23.03 4.67 -12.61
N ARG A 263 22.84 5.88 -12.10
CA ARG A 263 21.83 6.85 -12.52
C ARG A 263 21.71 7.02 -14.03
N ASP A 264 22.80 7.41 -14.70
CA ASP A 264 22.75 7.81 -16.11
C ASP A 264 22.40 6.60 -17.00
N ALA A 265 22.98 5.44 -16.70
CA ALA A 265 22.69 4.20 -17.43
C ALA A 265 21.27 3.68 -17.18
N PHE A 266 20.73 3.88 -15.97
CA PHE A 266 19.35 3.52 -15.65
C PHE A 266 18.35 4.43 -16.38
N LEU A 267 18.55 5.76 -16.35
CA LEU A 267 17.64 6.73 -16.95
C LEU A 267 17.65 6.71 -18.48
N ALA A 268 18.75 6.24 -19.10
CA ALA A 268 18.85 6.05 -20.55
C ALA A 268 18.10 4.81 -21.08
N ARG A 269 17.51 3.97 -20.22
CA ARG A 269 16.72 2.81 -20.65
C ARG A 269 15.47 3.27 -21.39
N ASN A 270 15.12 2.55 -22.47
CA ASN A 270 13.88 2.76 -23.19
C ASN A 270 12.72 2.06 -22.48
N ALA A 271 11.58 2.73 -22.40
CA ALA A 271 10.34 2.12 -21.92
C ALA A 271 9.87 1.01 -22.87
N SER A 272 9.37 -0.07 -22.29
CA SER A 272 9.07 -1.32 -22.98
C SER A 272 7.76 -1.99 -22.56
N VAL A 273 7.22 -1.65 -21.38
CA VAL A 273 6.03 -2.28 -20.80
C VAL A 273 4.74 -1.66 -21.33
N VAL A 274 4.62 -0.33 -21.27
CA VAL A 274 3.43 0.38 -21.76
C VAL A 274 3.64 0.79 -23.21
N GLN A 275 2.81 0.26 -24.11
CA GLN A 275 2.93 0.49 -25.55
C GLN A 275 2.91 1.98 -25.94
N LEU A 276 2.14 2.80 -25.22
CA LEU A 276 2.07 4.25 -25.45
C LEU A 276 3.36 4.99 -25.10
N ASN A 277 4.23 4.38 -24.29
CA ASN A 277 5.52 4.94 -23.89
C ASN A 277 6.66 4.54 -24.85
N ARG A 278 6.37 3.78 -25.91
CA ARG A 278 7.38 3.29 -26.84
C ARG A 278 8.16 4.44 -27.48
N GLY A 279 9.49 4.37 -27.39
CA GLY A 279 10.39 5.38 -27.92
C GLY A 279 10.75 6.50 -26.94
N LEU A 280 10.19 6.47 -25.72
CA LEU A 280 10.59 7.33 -24.61
C LEU A 280 11.60 6.62 -23.72
N THR A 281 12.52 7.38 -23.16
CA THR A 281 13.43 6.91 -22.12
C THR A 281 12.80 7.04 -20.74
N TYR A 282 13.39 6.37 -19.74
CA TYR A 282 13.01 6.56 -18.34
C TYR A 282 13.21 8.01 -17.90
N ALA A 283 14.23 8.71 -18.41
CA ALA A 283 14.43 10.14 -18.17
C ALA A 283 13.25 10.97 -18.68
N ASP A 284 12.73 10.70 -19.88
CA ASP A 284 11.61 11.44 -20.47
C ASP A 284 10.33 11.28 -19.64
N LEU A 285 10.04 10.04 -19.23
CA LEU A 285 8.86 9.72 -18.42
C LEU A 285 8.94 10.34 -17.03
N ALA A 286 10.09 10.21 -16.35
CA ALA A 286 10.31 10.84 -15.06
C ALA A 286 10.18 12.38 -15.18
N LEU A 287 10.82 12.98 -16.18
CA LEU A 287 10.73 14.43 -16.42
C LEU A 287 9.28 14.89 -16.58
N THR A 288 8.46 14.16 -17.33
CA THR A 288 7.04 14.46 -17.53
C THR A 288 6.27 14.52 -16.19
N THR A 289 6.54 13.57 -15.29
CA THR A 289 5.94 13.55 -13.94
C THR A 289 6.40 14.73 -13.10
N LEU A 290 7.70 15.06 -13.14
CA LEU A 290 8.26 16.15 -12.35
C LEU A 290 7.75 17.52 -12.84
N GLU A 291 7.59 17.70 -14.15
CA GLU A 291 6.96 18.90 -14.73
C GLU A 291 5.51 19.04 -14.29
N LYS A 292 4.75 17.93 -14.25
CA LYS A 292 3.38 17.91 -13.71
C LYS A 292 3.35 18.37 -12.26
N ILE A 293 4.24 17.87 -11.40
CA ILE A 293 4.33 18.28 -9.99
C ILE A 293 4.66 19.77 -9.87
N MET A 294 5.65 20.26 -10.64
CA MET A 294 6.02 21.68 -10.64
C MET A 294 4.88 22.57 -11.15
N ARG A 295 4.06 22.12 -12.09
CA ARG A 295 2.89 22.87 -12.58
C ARG A 295 1.75 22.88 -11.56
N THR A 296 1.36 21.72 -11.06
CA THR A 296 0.18 21.55 -10.19
C THR A 296 0.34 22.20 -8.82
N THR A 297 1.58 22.32 -8.33
CA THR A 297 1.88 22.93 -7.02
C THR A 297 2.06 24.45 -7.06
N ALA A 298 2.10 25.06 -8.24
CA ALA A 298 2.42 26.47 -8.39
C ALA A 298 1.33 27.42 -7.86
N ALA A 299 0.05 27.03 -7.99
CA ALA A 299 -1.08 27.89 -7.64
C ALA A 299 -1.11 28.21 -6.13
N PHE A 300 -0.81 27.23 -5.27
CA PHE A 300 -0.80 27.42 -3.82
C PHE A 300 0.30 28.39 -3.37
N GLU A 301 1.49 28.35 -4.00
CA GLU A 301 2.58 29.28 -3.71
C GLU A 301 2.18 30.74 -4.00
N GLN A 302 1.34 30.95 -5.02
CA GLN A 302 0.89 32.28 -5.43
C GLN A 302 -0.30 32.77 -4.60
N SER A 303 -1.21 31.86 -4.26
CA SER A 303 -2.42 32.14 -3.50
C SER A 303 -2.70 30.97 -2.54
N PRO A 304 -2.23 31.04 -1.28
CA PRO A 304 -2.38 29.96 -0.31
C PRO A 304 -3.83 29.89 0.17
N ALA A 305 -4.63 29.08 -0.51
CA ALA A 305 -6.04 28.84 -0.20
C ALA A 305 -6.37 27.36 -0.42
N VAL A 306 -7.39 26.85 0.27
CA VAL A 306 -7.86 25.45 0.14
C VAL A 306 -8.16 25.06 -1.30
N ALA A 307 -8.68 26.00 -2.11
CA ALA A 307 -8.95 25.77 -3.53
C ALA A 307 -7.70 25.44 -4.36
N ASN A 308 -6.51 25.83 -3.89
CA ASN A 308 -5.22 25.61 -4.57
C ASN A 308 -4.41 24.46 -3.96
N LEU A 309 -4.94 23.76 -2.95
CA LEU A 309 -4.37 22.52 -2.44
C LEU A 309 -4.66 21.35 -3.42
N ILE A 310 -3.84 20.30 -3.34
CA ILE A 310 -4.05 19.07 -4.10
C ILE A 310 -5.31 18.37 -3.58
N ARG A 311 -6.18 18.00 -4.52
CA ARG A 311 -7.49 17.41 -4.26
C ARG A 311 -7.67 16.12 -5.03
N LEU A 312 -8.56 15.26 -4.52
CA LEU A 312 -8.99 14.07 -5.24
C LEU A 312 -9.59 14.46 -6.59
N LYS A 313 -9.33 13.64 -7.62
CA LYS A 313 -9.89 13.83 -8.96
C LYS A 313 -11.42 13.90 -8.91
N ASP A 314 -12.00 14.63 -9.85
CA ASP A 314 -13.44 14.79 -9.90
C ASP A 314 -14.15 13.46 -10.15
N GLY A 315 -15.28 13.27 -9.47
CA GLY A 315 -16.04 12.02 -9.49
C GLY A 315 -15.43 10.87 -8.68
N GLN A 316 -14.23 11.04 -8.09
CA GLN A 316 -13.58 10.02 -7.26
C GLN A 316 -13.82 10.28 -5.78
N SER A 317 -14.26 9.25 -5.06
CA SER A 317 -14.43 9.22 -3.60
C SER A 317 -13.17 8.82 -2.85
N SER A 318 -12.23 8.16 -3.52
CA SER A 318 -10.91 7.77 -3.03
C SER A 318 -9.84 8.19 -4.03
N GLY A 319 -8.65 8.53 -3.56
CA GLY A 319 -7.58 8.96 -4.45
C GLY A 319 -6.24 9.15 -3.77
N GLN A 320 -6.00 8.47 -2.64
CA GLN A 320 -4.73 8.45 -1.92
C GLN A 320 -4.65 7.12 -1.14
N TRP A 321 -3.57 6.87 -0.40
CA TRP A 321 -3.35 5.68 0.44
C TRP A 321 -4.59 5.16 1.19
N ARG A 322 -5.43 6.03 1.77
CA ARG A 322 -6.76 5.67 2.29
C ARG A 322 -7.75 5.43 1.17
N ASP A 323 -7.51 4.38 0.40
CA ASP A 323 -8.19 4.07 -0.87
C ASP A 323 -9.59 3.43 -0.74
N SER A 324 -10.17 3.47 0.46
CA SER A 324 -11.61 3.20 0.66
C SER A 324 -12.45 4.47 0.49
N ASN A 325 -13.67 4.34 -0.02
CA ASN A 325 -14.61 5.46 -0.23
C ASN A 325 -14.87 6.34 1.01
N THR A 326 -14.73 5.77 2.22
CA THR A 326 -14.99 6.45 3.48
C THR A 326 -13.71 6.84 4.23
N GLY A 327 -12.53 6.50 3.72
CA GLY A 327 -11.25 6.64 4.43
C GLY A 327 -10.89 8.09 4.79
N LEU A 328 -11.35 9.05 3.98
CA LEU A 328 -11.21 10.48 4.22
C LEU A 328 -12.43 11.13 4.87
N GLY A 329 -13.42 10.35 5.31
CA GLY A 329 -14.64 10.86 5.92
C GLY A 329 -15.46 11.77 4.99
N GLY A 330 -15.36 11.55 3.67
CA GLY A 330 -15.97 12.39 2.64
C GLY A 330 -15.17 13.64 2.27
N GLY A 331 -14.00 13.86 2.86
CA GLY A 331 -13.11 14.97 2.50
C GLY A 331 -12.49 14.79 1.11
N ARG A 332 -12.18 15.91 0.45
CA ARG A 332 -11.65 15.95 -0.93
C ARG A 332 -10.22 16.44 -1.03
N VAL A 333 -9.67 17.02 0.04
CA VAL A 333 -8.31 17.57 0.10
C VAL A 333 -7.53 16.80 1.18
N PRO A 334 -6.69 15.80 0.81
CA PRO A 334 -6.02 14.92 1.78
C PRO A 334 -4.90 15.62 2.58
N TYR A 335 -4.79 15.31 3.86
CA TYR A 335 -3.79 15.89 4.76
C TYR A 335 -2.35 15.47 4.43
N ASP A 336 -2.11 14.17 4.31
CA ASP A 336 -0.83 13.55 4.00
C ASP A 336 -0.20 14.10 2.71
N VAL A 337 -1.01 14.17 1.65
CA VAL A 337 -0.58 14.65 0.32
C VAL A 337 -0.09 16.09 0.42
N ASN A 338 -0.89 16.96 1.02
CA ASN A 338 -0.64 18.40 1.01
C ASN A 338 0.43 18.85 2.01
N THR A 339 0.56 18.15 3.14
CA THR A 339 1.42 18.59 4.24
C THR A 339 2.72 17.82 4.37
N ALA A 340 2.83 16.67 3.69
CA ALA A 340 4.04 15.84 3.67
C ALA A 340 4.52 15.54 2.25
N LEU A 341 3.70 14.92 1.39
CA LEU A 341 4.16 14.41 0.10
C LEU A 341 4.53 15.52 -0.88
N VAL A 342 3.70 16.55 -1.04
CA VAL A 342 3.98 17.69 -1.92
C VAL A 342 5.30 18.40 -1.56
N PRO A 343 5.51 18.86 -0.31
CA PRO A 343 6.78 19.50 0.05
C PRO A 343 7.98 18.55 -0.07
N ALA A 344 7.84 17.27 0.28
CA ALA A 344 8.91 16.28 0.13
C ALA A 344 9.29 16.05 -1.34
N ALA A 345 8.30 15.89 -2.22
CA ALA A 345 8.51 15.73 -3.65
C ALA A 345 9.17 16.97 -4.29
N LEU A 346 8.73 18.18 -3.91
CA LEU A 346 9.35 19.41 -4.39
C LEU A 346 10.81 19.55 -3.93
N GLN A 347 11.10 19.16 -2.68
CA GLN A 347 12.48 19.14 -2.19
C GLN A 347 13.32 18.08 -2.91
N ALA A 348 12.76 16.92 -3.20
CA ALA A 348 13.41 15.87 -3.99
C ALA A 348 13.69 16.34 -5.43
N ILE A 349 12.74 17.02 -6.08
CA ILE A 349 12.94 17.66 -7.40
C ILE A 349 14.10 18.66 -7.34
N ALA A 350 14.17 19.49 -6.30
CA ALA A 350 15.25 20.44 -6.14
C ALA A 350 16.62 19.74 -6.06
N SER A 351 16.72 18.68 -5.27
CA SER A 351 17.95 17.88 -5.10
C SER A 351 18.34 17.14 -6.38
N LEU A 352 17.40 16.46 -7.03
CA LEU A 352 17.65 15.78 -8.32
C LEU A 352 18.12 16.76 -9.40
N ALA A 353 17.47 17.94 -9.49
CA ALA A 353 17.89 18.96 -10.45
C ALA A 353 19.28 19.54 -10.12
N ALA A 354 19.65 19.66 -8.84
CA ALA A 354 20.96 20.15 -8.42
C ALA A 354 22.09 19.19 -8.82
N GLU A 355 21.81 17.89 -8.84
CA GLU A 355 22.72 16.84 -9.33
C GLU A 355 22.73 16.70 -10.87
N GLY A 356 22.00 17.55 -11.58
CA GLY A 356 22.06 17.66 -13.03
C GLY A 356 21.18 16.68 -13.82
N LEU A 357 20.20 16.00 -13.20
CA LEU A 357 19.32 15.06 -13.92
C LEU A 357 18.45 15.73 -15.01
N PHE A 358 18.09 17.00 -14.82
CA PHE A 358 17.16 17.72 -15.69
C PHE A 358 17.75 19.05 -16.16
N PRO A 359 18.79 19.03 -17.03
CA PRO A 359 19.57 20.22 -17.37
C PRO A 359 18.75 21.27 -18.15
N THR A 360 17.65 20.88 -18.80
CA THR A 360 16.69 21.79 -19.45
C THR A 360 15.93 22.66 -18.45
N HIS A 361 15.99 22.35 -17.15
CA HIS A 361 15.31 23.04 -16.06
C HIS A 361 16.28 23.56 -14.99
N ALA A 362 17.34 24.26 -15.40
CA ALA A 362 18.38 24.79 -14.53
C ALA A 362 17.88 25.67 -13.35
N GLN A 363 16.66 26.20 -13.43
CA GLN A 363 16.00 26.98 -12.37
C GLN A 363 15.40 26.12 -11.24
N TRP A 364 15.14 24.83 -11.48
CA TRP A 364 14.43 23.96 -10.53
C TRP A 364 15.09 23.79 -9.16
N PRO A 365 16.42 23.71 -9.01
CA PRO A 365 17.04 23.58 -7.68
C PRO A 365 16.57 24.68 -6.71
N ARG A 366 16.54 25.93 -7.18
CA ARG A 366 16.09 27.07 -6.38
C ARG A 366 14.57 27.18 -6.33
N ALA A 367 13.89 27.04 -7.47
CA ALA A 367 12.45 27.24 -7.55
C ALA A 367 11.67 26.17 -6.77
N ALA A 368 12.04 24.89 -6.93
CA ALA A 368 11.38 23.78 -6.24
C ALA A 368 11.67 23.80 -4.73
N SER A 369 12.90 24.10 -4.30
CA SER A 369 13.21 24.20 -2.86
C SER A 369 12.48 25.37 -2.18
N LYS A 370 12.39 26.54 -2.85
CA LYS A 370 11.57 27.66 -2.35
C LYS A 370 10.11 27.25 -2.20
N ARG A 371 9.55 26.57 -3.20
CA ARG A 371 8.17 26.11 -3.19
C ARG A 371 7.93 25.04 -2.12
N ALA A 372 8.86 24.09 -1.97
CA ALA A 372 8.82 23.05 -0.95
C ALA A 372 8.69 23.67 0.44
N LYS A 373 9.56 24.63 0.77
CA LYS A 373 9.51 25.36 2.05
C LYS A 373 8.19 26.11 2.23
N PHE A 374 7.70 26.78 1.19
CA PHE A 374 6.42 27.49 1.26
C PHE A 374 5.25 26.54 1.55
N TRP A 375 5.17 25.42 0.84
CA TRP A 375 4.15 24.39 1.06
C TRP A 375 4.26 23.79 2.47
N GLU A 376 5.47 23.42 2.90
CA GLU A 376 5.74 22.85 4.22
C GLU A 376 5.20 23.73 5.36
N GLU A 377 5.39 25.04 5.25
CA GLU A 377 5.01 26.03 6.28
C GLU A 377 3.54 26.44 6.20
N ASN A 378 2.97 26.56 4.99
CA ASN A 378 1.66 27.19 4.77
C ASN A 378 0.50 26.21 4.54
N ALA A 379 0.76 24.95 4.18
CA ALA A 379 -0.30 23.95 4.00
C ALA A 379 -0.80 23.38 5.33
N LEU A 380 0.11 23.11 6.27
CA LEU A 380 -0.20 22.47 7.56
C LEU A 380 -1.30 23.19 8.39
N PRO A 381 -1.29 24.54 8.52
CA PRO A 381 -2.29 25.25 9.33
C PRO A 381 -3.75 25.07 8.87
N PHE A 382 -4.00 24.72 7.60
CA PHE A 382 -5.38 24.50 7.11
C PHE A 382 -6.05 23.28 7.77
N PHE A 383 -5.26 22.33 8.27
CA PHE A 383 -5.74 21.08 8.84
C PHE A 383 -5.76 21.10 10.37
N GLU A 384 -5.28 22.18 11.01
CA GLU A 384 -5.12 22.23 12.47
C GLU A 384 -6.48 22.20 13.19
N VAL A 385 -6.59 21.28 14.14
CA VAL A 385 -7.71 21.16 15.06
C VAL A 385 -7.17 21.38 16.47
N ASP A 386 -7.71 22.36 17.16
CA ASP A 386 -7.42 22.64 18.58
C ASP A 386 -8.72 22.64 19.37
N ILE A 387 -8.80 21.77 20.38
CA ILE A 387 -10.00 21.54 21.18
C ILE A 387 -9.67 21.78 22.64
N LEU A 388 -10.42 22.67 23.29
CA LEU A 388 -10.29 22.89 24.73
C LEU A 388 -10.54 21.60 25.50
N ALA A 389 -9.85 21.43 26.63
CA ALA A 389 -9.93 20.20 27.43
C ALA A 389 -11.37 19.80 27.80
N GLU A 390 -12.20 20.77 28.19
CA GLU A 390 -13.61 20.54 28.54
C GLU A 390 -14.43 20.04 27.33
N ASP A 391 -14.29 20.68 26.17
CA ASP A 391 -14.96 20.26 24.94
C ASP A 391 -14.48 18.89 24.46
N ALA A 392 -13.19 18.61 24.59
CA ALA A 392 -12.61 17.31 24.27
C ALA A 392 -13.22 16.19 25.13
N ARG A 393 -13.38 16.42 26.45
CA ARG A 393 -14.08 15.47 27.34
C ARG A 393 -15.52 15.25 26.91
N ASN A 394 -16.23 16.31 26.56
CA ASN A 394 -17.63 16.22 26.10
C ASN A 394 -17.75 15.45 24.78
N LEU A 395 -16.82 15.66 23.85
CA LEU A 395 -16.77 14.95 22.57
C LEU A 395 -16.49 13.46 22.77
N VAL A 396 -15.51 13.11 23.60
CA VAL A 396 -15.20 11.70 23.91
C VAL A 396 -16.37 11.02 24.64
N ASN A 397 -16.97 11.67 25.63
CA ASN A 397 -18.15 11.12 26.34
C ASN A 397 -19.32 10.85 25.36
N ARG A 398 -19.53 11.77 24.41
CA ARG A 398 -20.53 11.59 23.35
C ARG A 398 -20.18 10.41 22.45
N TYR A 399 -18.92 10.32 21.99
CA TYR A 399 -18.47 9.20 21.17
C TYR A 399 -18.66 7.85 21.87
N VAL A 400 -18.29 7.76 23.15
CA VAL A 400 -18.46 6.53 23.96
C VAL A 400 -19.95 6.12 24.02
N ALA A 401 -20.85 7.08 24.23
CA ALA A 401 -22.29 6.82 24.25
C ALA A 401 -22.84 6.43 22.88
N GLU A 402 -22.48 7.15 21.81
CA GLU A 402 -23.00 6.93 20.45
C GLU A 402 -22.48 5.63 19.82
N SER A 403 -21.21 5.29 20.04
CA SER A 403 -20.58 4.08 19.49
C SER A 403 -20.87 2.82 20.34
N ASN A 404 -21.48 2.97 21.51
CA ASN A 404 -21.56 1.93 22.54
C ASN A 404 -20.18 1.33 22.85
N PHE A 405 -19.18 2.19 23.05
CA PHE A 405 -17.81 1.74 23.25
C PHE A 405 -17.71 0.86 24.50
N PRO A 406 -17.20 -0.39 24.38
CA PRO A 406 -17.25 -1.37 25.47
C PRO A 406 -16.15 -1.18 26.55
N GLY A 407 -15.17 -0.32 26.31
CA GLY A 407 -14.08 -0.07 27.25
C GLY A 407 -14.37 1.03 28.27
N ASN A 408 -13.68 0.99 29.41
CA ASN A 408 -13.75 2.04 30.42
C ASN A 408 -12.89 3.23 29.98
N VAL A 409 -13.47 4.43 29.94
CA VAL A 409 -12.78 5.66 29.51
C VAL A 409 -12.77 6.68 30.65
N ASN A 410 -11.59 7.04 31.14
CA ASN A 410 -11.42 8.09 32.13
C ASN A 410 -11.14 9.44 31.46
N THR A 411 -12.18 10.17 31.08
CA THR A 411 -12.01 11.47 30.40
C THR A 411 -11.42 12.56 31.30
N THR A 412 -11.32 12.36 32.62
CA THR A 412 -10.68 13.34 33.52
C THR A 412 -9.17 13.50 33.27
N GLU A 413 -8.54 12.53 32.62
CA GLU A 413 -7.13 12.57 32.22
C GLU A 413 -6.84 13.60 31.13
N LEU A 414 -7.85 14.02 30.38
CA LEU A 414 -7.74 15.13 29.44
C LEU A 414 -7.71 16.46 30.21
N THR A 415 -6.56 16.85 30.73
CA THR A 415 -6.36 18.10 31.50
C THR A 415 -5.87 19.27 30.66
N SER A 416 -5.46 19.03 29.42
CA SER A 416 -4.95 20.03 28.48
C SER A 416 -5.77 20.04 27.18
N PRO A 417 -5.66 21.08 26.35
CA PRO A 417 -6.20 21.06 25.01
C PRO A 417 -5.72 19.83 24.21
N VAL A 418 -6.59 19.34 23.34
CA VAL A 418 -6.29 18.26 22.39
C VAL A 418 -6.06 18.90 21.03
N ARG A 419 -4.83 18.76 20.53
CA ARG A 419 -4.41 19.23 19.22
C ARG A 419 -4.12 18.06 18.31
N PHE A 420 -4.57 18.14 17.06
CA PHE A 420 -4.24 17.20 16.00
C PHE A 420 -4.50 17.85 14.64
N TYR A 421 -4.15 17.15 13.56
CA TYR A 421 -4.48 17.57 12.19
C TYR A 421 -5.58 16.69 11.63
N GLY A 422 -6.64 17.31 11.09
CA GLY A 422 -7.75 16.58 10.49
C GLY A 422 -7.31 15.80 9.25
N VAL A 423 -7.90 14.63 9.01
CA VAL A 423 -7.49 13.70 7.93
C VAL A 423 -7.69 14.27 6.51
N ALA A 424 -8.61 15.23 6.35
CA ALA A 424 -8.87 15.94 5.10
C ALA A 424 -9.62 17.27 5.31
N LEU A 425 -9.79 18.05 4.24
CA LEU A 425 -10.68 19.22 4.16
C LEU A 425 -11.87 18.98 3.22
N GLU A 426 -12.85 19.88 3.30
CA GLU A 426 -14.02 19.95 2.42
C GLU A 426 -14.89 18.68 2.41
N ALA A 427 -15.42 18.29 3.59
CA ALA A 427 -16.40 17.20 3.70
C ALA A 427 -17.78 17.72 4.09
N ASN A 428 -18.78 17.57 3.20
CA ASN A 428 -20.22 17.75 3.49
C ASN A 428 -20.57 18.89 4.47
N GLY A 429 -20.16 20.13 4.16
CA GLY A 429 -20.47 21.31 4.98
C GLY A 429 -19.53 21.57 6.17
N HIS A 430 -18.52 20.73 6.37
CA HIS A 430 -17.45 20.91 7.35
C HIS A 430 -16.13 21.30 6.65
N PRO A 431 -15.44 22.36 7.12
CA PRO A 431 -14.17 22.79 6.53
C PRO A 431 -13.04 21.78 6.79
N ILE A 432 -13.03 21.13 7.95
CA ILE A 432 -12.02 20.14 8.37
C ILE A 432 -12.72 18.84 8.76
N VAL A 433 -12.18 17.71 8.30
CA VAL A 433 -12.57 16.36 8.74
C VAL A 433 -11.81 16.04 10.02
N ARG A 434 -12.48 16.15 11.16
CA ARG A 434 -11.87 16.13 12.51
C ARG A 434 -11.66 14.71 13.05
N VAL A 435 -10.96 13.90 12.27
CA VAL A 435 -10.52 12.56 12.66
C VAL A 435 -9.03 12.63 12.99
N MET A 436 -8.67 12.38 14.25
CA MET A 436 -7.28 12.24 14.67
C MET A 436 -6.70 11.00 14.01
N ASN A 437 -5.46 11.04 13.51
CA ASN A 437 -4.94 10.01 12.64
C ASN A 437 -3.41 9.91 12.73
N THR A 438 -2.85 8.83 12.19
CA THR A 438 -1.41 8.54 12.13
C THR A 438 -0.74 9.03 10.86
N ASP A 439 -1.41 9.80 10.00
CA ASP A 439 -0.80 10.30 8.74
C ASP A 439 0.32 11.30 9.01
N ASP A 440 0.44 11.78 10.25
CA ASP A 440 1.63 12.44 10.77
C ASP A 440 2.93 11.64 10.50
N CYS A 441 2.85 10.31 10.34
CA CYS A 441 3.98 9.46 9.99
C CYS A 441 4.70 9.94 8.72
N PHE A 442 3.96 10.41 7.71
CA PHE A 442 4.55 10.92 6.47
C PHE A 442 5.40 12.16 6.72
N ARG A 443 4.88 13.11 7.52
CA ARG A 443 5.61 14.35 7.84
C ARG A 443 6.83 14.08 8.72
N LEU A 444 6.70 13.19 9.72
CA LEU A 444 7.82 12.76 10.56
C LEU A 444 8.94 12.11 9.72
N TYR A 445 8.56 11.29 8.74
CA TYR A 445 9.47 10.47 7.97
C TYR A 445 10.13 11.20 6.79
N LEU A 446 9.37 12.04 6.08
CA LEU A 446 9.78 12.63 4.80
C LEU A 446 10.34 14.05 4.91
N LEU A 447 10.02 14.78 5.97
CA LEU A 447 10.37 16.19 6.09
C LEU A 447 11.43 16.43 7.18
N ASN A 448 12.22 17.48 6.98
CA ASN A 448 13.15 18.00 7.98
C ASN A 448 12.86 19.48 8.24
N PRO A 449 11.72 19.82 8.88
CA PRO A 449 11.26 21.21 8.94
C PRO A 449 12.25 22.12 9.66
N THR A 450 12.32 23.37 9.20
CA THR A 450 13.22 24.39 9.76
C THR A 450 12.49 25.47 10.55
N ASN A 451 11.17 25.57 10.43
CA ASN A 451 10.32 26.40 11.28
C ASN A 451 10.19 25.76 12.68
N GLN A 452 10.97 26.26 13.64
CA GLN A 452 11.11 25.65 14.97
C GLN A 452 9.81 25.67 15.78
N THR A 453 9.01 26.74 15.68
CA THR A 453 7.72 26.84 16.38
C THR A 453 6.74 25.79 15.86
N GLN A 454 6.60 25.69 14.54
CA GLN A 454 5.70 24.72 13.93
C GLN A 454 6.18 23.29 14.17
N LEU A 455 7.48 23.02 14.06
CA LEU A 455 8.07 21.71 14.36
C LEU A 455 7.81 21.30 15.81
N SER A 456 8.01 22.22 16.77
CA SER A 456 7.80 21.93 18.19
C SER A 456 6.33 21.64 18.50
N ALA A 457 5.41 22.42 17.93
CA ALA A 457 3.97 22.17 18.07
C ALA A 457 3.56 20.82 17.44
N PHE A 458 4.09 20.50 16.26
CA PHE A 458 3.84 19.25 15.56
C PHE A 458 4.34 18.03 16.36
N LEU A 459 5.59 18.05 16.84
CA LEU A 459 6.14 16.95 17.63
C LEU A 459 5.44 16.78 18.98
N SER A 460 5.06 17.90 19.63
CA SER A 460 4.31 17.89 20.88
C SER A 460 2.94 17.21 20.71
N GLN A 461 2.19 17.58 19.66
CA GLN A 461 0.88 16.97 19.43
C GLN A 461 0.99 15.49 19.02
N THR A 462 1.98 15.13 18.18
CA THR A 462 2.24 13.73 17.80
C THR A 462 2.53 12.89 19.05
N ALA A 463 3.46 13.35 19.92
CA ALA A 463 3.79 12.63 21.14
C ALA A 463 2.57 12.43 22.06
N ASN A 464 1.77 13.49 22.25
CA ASN A 464 0.55 13.41 23.04
C ASN A 464 -0.50 12.44 22.46
N ASN A 465 -0.64 12.39 21.13
CA ASN A 465 -1.61 11.53 20.46
C ASN A 465 -1.20 10.05 20.50
N ILE A 466 0.11 9.77 20.48
CA ILE A 466 0.65 8.41 20.70
C ILE A 466 0.51 8.01 22.18
N LEU A 467 0.88 8.87 23.12
CA LEU A 467 0.91 8.50 24.54
C LEU A 467 -0.49 8.31 25.16
N ARG A 468 -1.53 8.90 24.58
CA ARG A 468 -2.90 8.76 25.08
C ARG A 468 -3.56 7.47 24.55
N PRO A 469 -4.24 6.70 25.42
CA PRO A 469 -4.98 5.52 24.99
C PRO A 469 -6.23 5.92 24.19
N PHE A 470 -6.65 5.11 23.23
CA PHE A 470 -7.94 5.26 22.57
C PHE A 470 -9.09 5.15 23.59
N PRO A 471 -10.14 6.01 23.55
CA PRO A 471 -10.43 7.04 22.54
C PRO A 471 -9.84 8.45 22.81
N LEU A 472 -8.98 8.62 23.82
CA LEU A 472 -8.33 9.91 24.10
C LEU A 472 -7.21 10.23 23.07
N GLY A 473 -6.51 9.20 22.60
CA GLY A 473 -5.47 9.27 21.58
C GLY A 473 -5.56 8.11 20.59
N LEU A 474 -4.41 7.62 20.11
CA LEU A 474 -4.30 6.61 19.06
C LEU A 474 -3.86 5.24 19.57
N SER A 475 -3.32 5.13 20.80
CA SER A 475 -2.73 3.88 21.27
C SER A 475 -3.74 2.89 21.83
N THR A 476 -3.51 1.62 21.53
CA THR A 476 -4.18 0.47 22.16
C THR A 476 -3.13 -0.61 22.44
N PRO A 477 -3.39 -1.60 23.31
CA PRO A 477 -2.49 -2.75 23.49
C PRO A 477 -2.21 -3.57 22.23
N VAL A 478 -3.05 -3.45 21.18
CA VAL A 478 -2.86 -4.14 19.90
C VAL A 478 -2.12 -3.30 18.85
N GLY A 479 -1.68 -2.09 19.20
CA GLY A 479 -0.97 -1.17 18.32
C GLY A 479 -1.58 0.23 18.24
N LEU A 480 -1.06 1.02 17.30
CA LEU A 480 -1.45 2.41 17.04
C LEU A 480 -2.53 2.47 15.96
N LEU A 481 -3.69 3.01 16.29
CA LEU A 481 -4.84 3.08 15.38
C LEU A 481 -4.64 4.11 14.29
N VAL A 482 -5.06 3.81 13.06
CA VAL A 482 -4.87 4.74 11.93
C VAL A 482 -5.83 5.92 11.92
N ALA A 483 -6.93 5.81 12.66
CA ALA A 483 -7.93 6.85 12.80
C ALA A 483 -8.58 6.79 14.18
N ASN A 484 -8.96 7.94 14.71
CA ASN A 484 -9.77 8.12 15.91
C ASN A 484 -10.86 9.18 15.62
N PRO A 485 -12.13 8.76 15.46
CA PRO A 485 -13.25 9.65 15.15
C PRO A 485 -13.89 10.29 16.40
N ALA A 486 -13.35 10.08 17.61
CA ALA A 486 -13.95 10.58 18.86
C ALA A 486 -14.11 12.10 18.93
N TYR A 487 -13.33 12.83 18.11
CA TYR A 487 -13.34 14.29 18.02
C TYR A 487 -14.07 14.84 16.78
N ALA A 488 -14.76 13.98 16.02
CA ALA A 488 -15.37 14.33 14.73
C ALA A 488 -16.34 15.52 14.81
N GLN A 489 -17.09 15.66 15.91
CA GLN A 489 -18.10 16.72 16.06
C GLN A 489 -19.03 16.82 14.83
N GLY A 490 -19.49 15.67 14.31
CA GLY A 490 -20.35 15.58 13.14
C GLY A 490 -19.66 15.74 11.78
N SER A 491 -18.35 16.01 11.72
CA SER A 491 -17.62 16.12 10.44
C SER A 491 -17.56 14.81 9.65
N VAL A 492 -17.85 13.68 10.30
CA VAL A 492 -17.98 12.36 9.67
C VAL A 492 -19.13 11.59 10.33
N ASN A 493 -19.61 10.57 9.63
CA ASN A 493 -20.37 9.50 10.26
C ASN A 493 -19.40 8.54 10.97
N ILE A 494 -19.47 8.45 12.30
CA ILE A 494 -18.56 7.59 13.08
C ILE A 494 -18.74 6.09 12.77
N GLY A 495 -19.90 5.69 12.22
CA GLY A 495 -20.15 4.32 11.76
C GLY A 495 -19.29 3.91 10.56
N ASP A 496 -18.70 4.87 9.86
CA ASP A 496 -17.74 4.61 8.78
C ASP A 496 -16.31 4.41 9.32
N PHE A 497 -16.06 4.77 10.58
CA PHE A 497 -14.75 4.64 11.27
C PHE A 497 -14.86 3.68 12.46
N THR A 498 -15.00 2.38 12.16
CA THR A 498 -15.09 1.32 13.18
C THR A 498 -13.85 0.43 13.13
N SER A 499 -13.74 -0.53 14.05
CA SER A 499 -12.73 -1.60 13.95
C SER A 499 -12.97 -2.53 12.75
N ARG A 500 -14.10 -2.39 12.04
CA ARG A 500 -14.40 -3.17 10.83
C ARG A 500 -14.09 -2.41 9.54
N SER A 501 -13.73 -1.13 9.66
CA SER A 501 -13.49 -0.26 8.51
C SER A 501 -12.02 -0.30 8.12
N TYR A 502 -11.74 -0.52 6.83
CA TYR A 502 -10.38 -0.68 6.28
C TYR A 502 -9.41 0.46 6.62
N HIS A 503 -9.92 1.69 6.75
CA HIS A 503 -9.16 2.87 7.20
C HIS A 503 -9.72 3.50 8.49
N GLY A 504 -10.41 2.70 9.32
CA GLY A 504 -11.02 3.14 10.58
C GLY A 504 -10.12 2.88 11.80
N LEU A 505 -10.69 2.24 12.82
CA LEU A 505 -10.00 1.92 14.09
C LEU A 505 -9.11 0.68 13.96
N VAL A 506 -8.37 0.56 12.85
CA VAL A 506 -7.48 -0.57 12.54
C VAL A 506 -6.03 -0.14 12.74
N VAL A 507 -5.13 -1.11 12.77
CA VAL A 507 -3.69 -0.87 12.83
C VAL A 507 -3.08 -1.30 11.49
N TRP A 508 -2.28 -0.42 10.90
CA TRP A 508 -1.55 -0.70 9.68
C TRP A 508 -0.07 -0.81 9.96
N SER A 509 0.50 -1.93 9.55
CA SER A 509 1.91 -2.28 9.69
C SER A 509 2.88 -1.19 9.22
N TRP A 510 2.74 -0.76 7.96
CA TRP A 510 3.66 0.21 7.37
C TRP A 510 3.50 1.59 8.02
N GLN A 511 2.30 1.96 8.49
CA GLN A 511 2.10 3.21 9.23
C GLN A 511 2.78 3.19 10.60
N LEU A 512 2.69 2.08 11.33
CA LEU A 512 3.46 1.89 12.57
C LEU A 512 4.96 2.08 12.31
N SER A 513 5.45 1.41 11.29
CA SER A 513 6.86 1.39 10.92
C SER A 513 7.35 2.77 10.47
N MET A 514 6.56 3.46 9.64
CA MET A 514 6.86 4.82 9.20
C MET A 514 6.79 5.83 10.36
N THR A 515 5.90 5.62 11.34
CA THR A 515 5.83 6.46 12.54
C THR A 515 7.09 6.27 13.39
N ALA A 516 7.52 5.02 13.61
CA ALA A 516 8.72 4.69 14.37
C ALA A 516 9.98 5.25 13.69
N ALA A 517 10.17 4.96 12.40
CA ALA A 517 11.28 5.47 11.61
C ALA A 517 11.25 7.01 11.49
N GLY A 518 10.06 7.60 11.45
CA GLY A 518 9.88 9.06 11.44
C GLY A 518 10.32 9.71 12.76
N LEU A 519 9.88 9.16 13.90
CA LEU A 519 10.31 9.63 15.22
C LEU A 519 11.82 9.45 15.42
N GLU A 520 12.36 8.29 15.01
CA GLU A 520 13.80 8.02 15.02
C GLU A 520 14.56 9.07 14.23
N ARG A 521 14.12 9.38 13.00
CA ARG A 521 14.74 10.42 12.16
C ARG A 521 14.72 11.78 12.83
N GLN A 522 13.59 12.18 13.41
CA GLN A 522 13.51 13.48 14.08
C GLN A 522 14.44 13.50 15.31
N LEU A 523 14.43 12.47 16.15
CA LEU A 523 15.32 12.37 17.31
C LEU A 523 16.80 12.34 16.92
N GLY A 524 17.17 11.62 15.86
CA GLY A 524 18.54 11.54 15.35
C GLY A 524 19.10 12.90 14.90
N ARG A 525 18.25 13.87 14.53
CA ARG A 525 18.69 15.26 14.26
C ARG A 525 19.35 15.92 15.49
N CYS A 526 19.11 15.41 16.70
CA CYS A 526 19.73 15.91 17.92
C CYS A 526 21.19 15.46 18.12
N ASP A 527 21.64 14.43 17.41
CA ASP A 527 22.98 13.85 17.56
C ASP A 527 23.99 14.45 16.55
N HIS A 528 23.50 15.17 15.53
CA HIS A 528 24.33 15.79 14.51
C HIS A 528 25.06 17.04 15.02
N SER A 529 26.34 17.22 14.68
CA SER A 529 27.17 18.36 15.12
C SER A 529 26.84 19.72 14.47
N GLY A 530 25.73 19.81 13.72
CA GLY A 530 25.30 20.99 12.97
C GLY A 530 24.22 21.83 13.68
N ASN A 531 23.43 22.56 12.89
CA ASN A 531 22.29 23.35 13.39
C ASN A 531 21.15 22.42 13.86
N LYS A 532 21.16 22.10 15.16
CA LYS A 532 20.16 21.21 15.78
C LYS A 532 18.81 21.91 15.89
N PRO A 533 17.69 21.19 15.72
CA PRO A 533 16.38 21.72 16.07
C PRO A 533 16.28 22.17 17.54
N ASP A 534 15.49 23.20 17.81
CA ASP A 534 15.34 23.80 19.15
C ASP A 534 14.82 22.76 20.17
N PHE A 535 13.93 21.86 19.75
CA PHE A 535 13.38 20.81 20.61
C PHE A 535 14.46 19.88 21.18
N CYS A 536 15.63 19.77 20.53
CA CYS A 536 16.71 18.92 21.02
C CYS A 536 17.28 19.37 22.37
N SER A 537 17.17 20.67 22.67
CA SER A 537 17.58 21.27 23.94
C SER A 537 16.40 21.52 24.89
N ASP A 538 15.16 21.51 24.39
CA ASP A 538 13.95 21.59 25.21
C ASP A 538 13.64 20.23 25.84
N THR A 539 14.16 20.01 27.05
CA THR A 539 13.91 18.77 27.81
C THR A 539 12.42 18.51 28.10
N LYS A 540 11.57 19.55 28.14
CA LYS A 540 10.12 19.39 28.40
C LYS A 540 9.37 18.89 27.16
N LEU A 541 9.93 19.09 25.98
CA LEU A 541 9.39 18.58 24.71
C LEU A 541 10.09 17.29 24.29
N ARG A 542 11.42 17.21 24.39
CA ARG A 542 12.20 16.04 24.01
C ARG A 542 11.84 14.80 24.83
N GLY A 543 11.59 14.95 26.13
CA GLY A 543 11.19 13.85 27.02
C GLY A 543 9.96 13.10 26.51
N PRO A 544 8.81 13.78 26.34
CA PRO A 544 7.60 13.17 25.77
C PRO A 544 7.77 12.56 24.38
N ILE A 545 8.64 13.13 23.52
CA ILE A 545 8.92 12.55 22.19
C ILE A 545 9.64 11.20 22.33
N ILE A 546 10.64 11.11 23.21
CA ILE A 546 11.34 9.85 23.51
C ILE A 546 10.37 8.84 24.14
N GLU A 547 9.50 9.29 25.05
CA GLU A 547 8.48 8.44 25.68
C GLU A 547 7.51 7.88 24.64
N ALA A 548 7.05 8.70 23.70
CA ALA A 548 6.18 8.28 22.60
C ALA A 548 6.89 7.27 21.66
N TYR A 549 8.16 7.51 21.34
CA TYR A 549 8.99 6.58 20.56
C TYR A 549 9.13 5.23 21.26
N ASN A 550 9.50 5.21 22.54
CA ASN A 550 9.63 3.98 23.31
C ASN A 550 8.29 3.25 23.46
N THR A 551 7.20 3.99 23.73
CA THR A 551 5.85 3.40 23.83
C THR A 551 5.44 2.74 22.51
N LEU A 552 5.76 3.37 21.37
CA LEU A 552 5.48 2.78 20.06
C LEU A 552 6.28 1.48 19.85
N TRP A 553 7.55 1.45 20.23
CA TRP A 553 8.37 0.23 20.18
C TRP A 553 7.86 -0.87 21.13
N ASP A 554 7.47 -0.52 22.36
CA ASP A 554 6.85 -1.46 23.29
C ASP A 554 5.59 -2.09 22.66
N LEU A 555 4.77 -1.30 21.96
CA LEU A 555 3.59 -1.79 21.25
C LEU A 555 3.95 -2.70 20.06
N ILE A 556 4.97 -2.35 19.29
CA ILE A 556 5.47 -3.15 18.16
C ILE A 556 5.99 -4.51 18.68
N GLU A 557 6.83 -4.49 19.72
CA GLU A 557 7.41 -5.71 20.32
C GLU A 557 6.35 -6.62 20.94
N GLN A 558 5.37 -6.04 21.65
CA GLN A 558 4.25 -6.80 22.23
C GLN A 558 3.37 -7.49 21.17
N ASN A 559 3.38 -6.99 19.94
CA ASN A 559 2.59 -7.51 18.83
C ASN A 559 3.47 -8.17 17.74
N ARG A 560 4.71 -8.57 18.07
CA ARG A 560 5.70 -9.12 17.12
C ARG A 560 5.15 -10.27 16.27
N ASP A 561 4.39 -11.18 16.88
CA ASP A 561 3.77 -12.34 16.22
C ASP A 561 2.71 -11.98 15.15
N HIS A 562 2.33 -10.71 15.07
CA HIS A 562 1.32 -10.21 14.15
C HIS A 562 1.89 -9.22 13.13
N LEU A 563 3.17 -8.86 13.25
CA LEU A 563 3.77 -7.88 12.35
C LEU A 563 3.78 -8.36 10.90
N SER A 564 3.81 -9.65 10.59
CA SER A 564 3.68 -10.12 9.19
C SER A 564 2.32 -9.80 8.54
N SER A 565 1.31 -9.38 9.33
CA SER A 565 0.01 -8.94 8.80
C SER A 565 0.06 -7.50 8.32
N GLU A 566 -0.45 -7.25 7.11
CA GLU A 566 -0.54 -5.91 6.51
C GLU A 566 -1.38 -4.96 7.39
N VAL A 567 -2.59 -5.40 7.72
CA VAL A 567 -3.58 -4.66 8.50
C VAL A 567 -4.29 -5.62 9.45
N TRP A 568 -4.51 -5.16 10.67
CA TRP A 568 -5.28 -5.91 11.65
C TRP A 568 -6.19 -5.00 12.46
N SER A 569 -7.09 -5.65 13.18
CA SER A 569 -8.08 -4.99 13.98
C SER A 569 -8.14 -5.63 15.37
N TRP A 570 -9.21 -5.33 16.08
CA TRP A 570 -9.45 -5.80 17.43
C TRP A 570 -10.93 -5.92 17.73
N VAL A 571 -11.21 -6.80 18.69
CA VAL A 571 -12.46 -6.82 19.44
C VAL A 571 -12.18 -6.54 20.90
N TYR A 572 -13.13 -5.94 21.60
CA TYR A 572 -13.03 -5.76 23.04
C TYR A 572 -13.77 -6.90 23.74
N ARG A 573 -13.05 -7.72 24.49
CA ARG A 573 -13.59 -8.89 25.20
C ARG A 573 -12.93 -9.02 26.57
N ASP A 574 -13.70 -9.35 27.59
CA ASP A 574 -13.21 -9.57 28.96
C ASP A 574 -12.38 -8.39 29.51
N GLY A 575 -12.79 -7.15 29.19
CA GLY A 575 -12.13 -5.93 29.66
C GLY A 575 -10.80 -5.60 28.96
N ARG A 576 -10.50 -6.23 27.82
CA ARG A 576 -9.25 -5.98 27.07
C ARG A 576 -9.46 -5.96 25.56
N TYR A 577 -8.53 -5.31 24.87
CA TYR A 577 -8.37 -5.40 23.42
C TYR A 577 -7.80 -6.77 23.06
N VAL A 578 -8.38 -7.42 22.06
CA VAL A 578 -7.95 -8.72 21.55
C VAL A 578 -7.69 -8.55 20.07
N TYR A 579 -6.45 -8.83 19.65
CA TYR A 579 -6.06 -8.88 18.24
C TYR A 579 -7.07 -9.69 17.41
N THR A 580 -7.46 -9.19 16.26
CA THR A 580 -8.35 -9.89 15.33
C THR A 580 -7.97 -9.53 13.89
N PRO A 581 -7.71 -10.51 13.01
CA PRO A 581 -7.52 -10.22 11.59
C PRO A 581 -8.74 -9.46 11.04
N LEU A 582 -8.51 -8.38 10.29
CA LEU A 582 -9.61 -7.53 9.82
C LEU A 582 -10.64 -8.33 9.00
N GLY A 583 -10.18 -9.21 8.11
CA GLY A 583 -11.06 -10.06 7.32
C GLY A 583 -11.98 -10.98 8.14
N ALA A 584 -11.62 -11.28 9.40
CA ALA A 584 -12.41 -12.13 10.30
C ALA A 584 -13.62 -11.39 10.89
N LEU A 585 -13.65 -10.06 10.76
CA LEU A 585 -14.75 -9.24 11.19
C LEU A 585 -15.80 -9.10 10.07
N PRO A 586 -17.09 -9.03 10.41
CA PRO A 586 -18.11 -8.72 9.42
C PRO A 586 -17.88 -7.29 8.90
N SER A 587 -18.24 -7.05 7.65
CA SER A 587 -18.12 -5.72 7.04
C SER A 587 -18.99 -4.68 7.78
N PRO A 588 -18.61 -3.40 7.74
CA PRO A 588 -19.50 -2.31 8.16
C PRO A 588 -20.82 -2.37 7.38
N ALA A 589 -21.91 -1.92 8.00
CA ALA A 589 -23.21 -1.87 7.31
C ALA A 589 -23.10 -1.04 6.02
N GLY A 590 -23.67 -1.53 4.92
CA GLY A 590 -23.62 -0.88 3.62
C GLY A 590 -22.29 -1.00 2.86
N HIS A 591 -21.31 -1.76 3.38
CA HIS A 591 -20.03 -2.02 2.73
C HIS A 591 -19.89 -3.50 2.39
N THR A 592 -19.42 -3.81 1.19
CA THR A 592 -19.00 -5.17 0.80
C THR A 592 -17.73 -5.56 1.58
N PRO A 593 -17.48 -6.84 1.87
CA PRO A 593 -16.26 -7.27 2.54
C PRO A 593 -15.01 -6.96 1.72
N THR A 594 -14.40 -5.82 1.99
CA THR A 594 -12.97 -5.60 1.72
C THR A 594 -12.18 -6.32 2.80
N GLY A 595 -12.30 -7.65 2.82
CA GLY A 595 -11.51 -8.50 3.69
C GLY A 595 -10.17 -8.76 3.04
N THR A 596 -9.17 -7.92 3.30
CA THR A 596 -7.78 -8.34 3.20
C THR A 596 -7.55 -9.35 4.33
N TYR A 597 -7.77 -10.62 4.01
CA TYR A 597 -6.87 -11.62 4.56
C TYR A 597 -5.63 -11.52 3.67
N LEU A 598 -4.43 -11.60 4.27
CA LEU A 598 -3.12 -11.90 3.66
C LEU A 598 -2.10 -10.77 3.68
N GLU A 599 -1.05 -11.03 4.47
CA GLU A 599 0.37 -10.94 4.14
C GLU A 599 0.69 -10.27 2.79
N ALA A 600 0.89 -8.95 2.85
CA ALA A 600 1.71 -8.25 1.88
C ALA A 600 2.34 -7.03 2.54
N ASN A 601 3.65 -6.94 2.38
CA ASN A 601 4.49 -5.78 2.66
C ASN A 601 4.49 -5.26 4.09
N ASN A 602 4.62 -6.15 5.08
CA ASN A 602 5.29 -5.78 6.31
C ASN A 602 6.62 -6.50 6.48
N MET A 603 7.62 -5.94 5.83
CA MET A 603 9.02 -6.28 6.04
C MET A 603 9.72 -5.23 6.88
N ALA A 604 8.97 -4.31 7.48
CA ALA A 604 9.58 -3.35 8.37
C ALA A 604 10.26 -4.06 9.54
N SER A 605 9.82 -5.26 9.93
CA SER A 605 10.54 -6.13 10.86
C SER A 605 11.98 -6.44 10.43
N LEU A 606 12.27 -6.50 9.12
CA LEU A 606 13.63 -6.70 8.59
C LEU A 606 14.53 -5.47 8.78
N THR A 607 13.93 -4.30 9.01
CA THR A 607 14.64 -3.05 9.27
C THR A 607 14.59 -2.62 10.74
N GLN A 608 13.92 -3.39 11.59
CA GLN A 608 13.66 -3.07 13.00
C GLN A 608 14.69 -3.73 13.93
#